data_AF-A0A1Z2LDX6-F1
#
_entry.id   AF-A0A1Z2LDX6-F1
#
_cell.length_a   1.000
_cell.length_b   1.000
_cell.length_c   1.000
_cell.angle_alpha   90.00
_cell.angle_beta   90.00
_cell.angle_gamma   90.00
#
_symmetry.space_group_name_H-M   'P 1'
#
loop_
_entity.id
_entity.type
_entity.pdbx_description
1 polymer ?
#
loop_
_entity_poly.entity_id
_entity_poly.type
_entity_poly.pdbx_seq_one_letter_code
_entity_poly.pdbx_strand_id
1 'polypeptide(L)'
;MADEVKGYAGSRLDVMPLDDPRVQAWRTQALGSRPPHAPTLIRVADREAPVRAWTGWPMGVRLALRLGPRSTARLLRALGSEGRAPDVPAEGMGRGRFVRLAGLGVVAAVLGGGPVSEASAASPAEKWVEANRARLPREYEAFASHEMPYRQAIFAALAPADRSRLWLDHLTWYRASRPDLTAEQRRVLDRAQMLFGRESTFTGSVDATLHQELESLRKDAVAALGQEEGRAALATLGPVPAAPLPGCGCSCVSDWCSSSNCVCCVRDCWCQPKLNGCGTAFAYMCTGTCGGVKPSRTNTA
;
A
#
# COMPACT_ATOMS: atom_id res chain seq x y z
N MET A 1 -6.42 -12.13 30.94
CA MET A 1 -6.53 -11.25 29.75
C MET A 1 -6.44 -9.75 30.07
N ALA A 2 -7.38 -9.15 30.82
CA ALA A 2 -7.40 -7.68 31.00
C ALA A 2 -6.13 -7.10 31.67
N ASP A 3 -5.59 -7.78 32.69
CA ASP A 3 -4.41 -7.28 33.43
C ASP A 3 -3.08 -7.49 32.69
N GLU A 4 -2.97 -8.57 31.91
CA GLU A 4 -1.79 -8.85 31.08
C GLU A 4 -1.72 -7.91 29.87
N VAL A 5 -2.88 -7.62 29.26
CA VAL A 5 -2.98 -6.64 28.16
C VAL A 5 -2.78 -5.20 28.66
N LYS A 6 -3.25 -4.85 29.87
CA LYS A 6 -2.94 -3.56 30.53
C LYS A 6 -1.43 -3.34 30.71
N GLY A 7 -0.69 -4.40 31.04
CA GLY A 7 0.78 -4.35 31.14
C GLY A 7 1.49 -3.96 29.84
N TYR A 8 0.92 -4.31 28.68
CA TYR A 8 1.48 -3.97 27.35
C TYR A 8 0.95 -2.66 26.75
N ALA A 9 -0.24 -2.24 27.16
CA ALA A 9 -0.92 -1.03 26.69
C ALA A 9 -0.35 0.26 27.33
N GLY A 10 0.16 0.18 28.56
CA GLY A 10 0.58 1.34 29.35
C GLY A 10 -0.58 2.33 29.58
N SER A 11 -0.28 3.58 29.96
CA SER A 11 -1.30 4.63 30.15
C SER A 11 -1.90 5.20 28.84
N ARG A 12 -1.59 4.59 27.69
CA ARG A 12 -1.90 5.14 26.35
C ARG A 12 -3.10 4.46 25.67
N LEU A 13 -3.58 3.35 26.23
CA LEU A 13 -4.71 2.58 25.74
C LEU A 13 -5.47 1.98 26.92
N ASP A 14 -6.77 2.25 26.96
CA ASP A 14 -7.69 1.54 27.84
C ASP A 14 -8.20 0.28 27.15
N VAL A 15 -8.16 -0.84 27.87
CA VAL A 15 -8.63 -2.14 27.38
C VAL A 15 -9.96 -2.46 28.05
N MET A 16 -10.97 -2.68 27.22
CA MET A 16 -12.34 -2.97 27.66
C MET A 16 -12.87 -4.24 26.97
N PRO A 17 -13.72 -5.03 27.66
CA PRO A 17 -14.40 -6.18 27.06
C PRO A 17 -15.26 -5.76 25.87
N LEU A 18 -15.31 -6.60 24.83
CA LEU A 18 -16.18 -6.40 23.68
C LEU A 18 -17.67 -6.38 24.07
N ASP A 19 -18.05 -7.12 25.13
CA ASP A 19 -19.42 -7.21 25.63
C ASP A 19 -19.80 -6.07 26.61
N ASP A 20 -18.88 -5.14 26.91
CA ASP A 20 -19.23 -3.96 27.73
C ASP A 20 -20.30 -3.12 26.99
N PRO A 21 -21.44 -2.78 27.64
CA PRO A 21 -22.52 -2.03 27.00
C PRO A 21 -22.08 -0.71 26.36
N ARG A 22 -21.07 -0.02 26.91
CA ARG A 22 -20.52 1.22 26.34
C ARG A 22 -19.71 0.94 25.08
N VAL A 23 -18.95 -0.15 25.07
CA VAL A 23 -18.19 -0.60 23.89
C VAL A 23 -19.13 -0.99 22.75
N GLN A 24 -20.23 -1.70 23.05
CA GLN A 24 -21.26 -2.03 22.06
C GLN A 24 -21.95 -0.78 21.50
N ALA A 25 -22.26 0.20 22.35
CA ALA A 25 -22.83 1.48 21.91
C ALA A 25 -21.88 2.24 20.97
N TRP A 26 -20.59 2.35 21.31
CA TRP A 26 -19.58 3.00 20.47
C TRP A 26 -19.36 2.27 19.14
N ARG A 27 -19.34 0.93 19.17
CA ARG A 27 -19.21 0.10 17.96
C ARG A 27 -20.43 0.27 17.06
N THR A 28 -21.62 0.34 17.64
CA THR A 28 -22.85 0.58 16.88
C THR A 28 -22.86 1.97 16.24
N GLN A 29 -22.44 2.99 17.00
CA GLN A 29 -22.35 4.36 16.52
C GLN A 29 -21.33 4.53 15.39
N ALA A 30 -20.18 3.84 15.47
CA ALA A 30 -19.09 4.01 14.52
C ALA A 30 -19.10 3.03 13.33
N LEU A 31 -19.66 1.83 13.50
CA LEU A 31 -19.64 0.74 12.50
C LEU A 31 -21.04 0.31 12.03
N GLY A 32 -22.12 0.87 12.59
CA GLY A 32 -23.50 0.51 12.28
C GLY A 32 -24.08 -0.60 13.16
N SER A 33 -25.34 -0.97 12.92
CA SER A 33 -26.17 -1.82 13.80
C SER A 33 -25.74 -3.29 13.93
N ARG A 34 -24.79 -3.76 13.12
CA ARG A 34 -24.21 -5.12 13.21
C ARG A 34 -22.69 -5.07 13.04
N PRO A 35 -21.94 -4.62 14.07
CA PRO A 35 -20.49 -4.53 13.98
C PRO A 35 -19.86 -5.94 14.00
N PRO A 36 -18.85 -6.22 13.17
CA PRO A 36 -18.23 -7.55 13.09
C PRO A 36 -17.58 -7.94 14.42
N HIS A 37 -17.78 -9.18 14.88
CA HIS A 37 -17.28 -9.68 16.17
C HIS A 37 -15.76 -9.94 16.14
N ALA A 38 -15.00 -8.85 16.14
CA ALA A 38 -13.55 -8.83 16.06
C ALA A 38 -12.98 -7.76 17.00
N PRO A 39 -11.68 -7.86 17.36
CA PRO A 39 -10.97 -6.80 18.07
C PRO A 39 -11.10 -5.46 17.33
N THR A 40 -11.37 -4.40 18.08
CA THR A 40 -11.63 -3.06 17.54
C THR A 40 -10.92 -2.00 18.35
N LEU A 41 -10.18 -1.14 17.66
CA LEU A 41 -9.66 0.09 18.25
C LEU A 41 -10.74 1.16 18.15
N ILE A 42 -11.12 1.73 19.29
CA ILE A 42 -12.11 2.79 19.38
C ILE A 42 -11.43 4.05 19.88
N ARG A 43 -11.63 5.16 19.17
CA ARG A 43 -11.29 6.50 19.64
C ARG A 43 -12.56 7.15 20.16
N VAL A 44 -12.63 7.30 21.46
CA VAL A 44 -13.65 8.09 22.16
C VAL A 44 -13.05 9.47 22.39
N ALA A 45 -13.72 10.53 21.93
CA ALA A 45 -13.27 11.89 22.16
C ALA A 45 -14.08 12.51 23.30
N ASP A 46 -13.42 13.26 24.17
CA ASP A 46 -14.12 14.08 25.15
C ASP A 46 -14.67 15.33 24.46
N ARG A 47 -16.00 15.39 24.40
CA ARG A 47 -16.84 16.54 24.07
C ARG A 47 -16.69 17.08 22.64
N GLU A 48 -17.53 16.55 21.76
CA GLU A 48 -17.93 17.02 20.41
C GLU A 48 -17.33 16.30 19.19
N ALA A 49 -16.28 15.48 19.31
CA ALA A 49 -15.80 14.71 18.17
C ALA A 49 -16.54 13.36 18.00
N PRO A 50 -16.90 12.95 16.77
CA PRO A 50 -17.59 11.68 16.55
C PRO A 50 -16.69 10.49 16.91
N VAL A 51 -17.29 9.48 17.56
CA VAL A 51 -16.64 8.21 17.89
C VAL A 51 -16.16 7.54 16.60
N ARG A 52 -14.89 7.12 16.57
CA ARG A 52 -14.30 6.41 15.43
C ARG A 52 -13.83 5.03 15.83
N ALA A 53 -14.07 4.05 14.98
CA ALA A 53 -13.68 2.67 15.22
C ALA A 53 -12.95 2.08 14.01
N TRP A 54 -11.99 1.21 14.28
CA TRP A 54 -11.22 0.48 13.28
C TRP A 54 -11.09 -0.99 13.69
N THR A 55 -11.32 -1.90 12.73
CA THR A 55 -11.12 -3.35 12.87
C THR A 55 -10.00 -3.82 11.95
N GLY A 56 -9.43 -5.00 12.21
CA GLY A 56 -8.50 -5.66 11.29
C GLY A 56 -7.24 -4.86 10.95
N TRP A 57 -6.86 -4.79 9.67
CA TRP A 57 -5.63 -4.11 9.24
C TRP A 57 -5.59 -2.60 9.58
N PRO A 58 -6.66 -1.80 9.34
CA PRO A 58 -6.73 -0.41 9.77
C PRO A 58 -6.48 -0.20 11.28
N MET A 59 -6.94 -1.13 12.11
CA MET A 59 -6.68 -1.14 13.55
C MET A 59 -5.19 -1.34 13.85
N GLY A 60 -4.55 -2.31 13.19
CA GLY A 60 -3.12 -2.61 13.35
C GLY A 60 -2.23 -1.43 12.97
N VAL A 61 -2.53 -0.75 11.85
CA VAL A 61 -1.79 0.44 11.41
C VAL A 61 -1.88 1.57 12.44
N ARG A 62 -3.07 1.85 12.97
CA ARG A 62 -3.28 2.90 13.98
C ARG A 62 -2.57 2.60 15.30
N LEU A 63 -2.60 1.33 15.72
CA LEU A 63 -1.86 0.89 16.91
C LEU A 63 -0.35 1.05 16.71
N ALA A 64 0.18 0.67 15.54
CA ALA A 64 1.61 0.81 15.23
C ALA A 64 2.07 2.27 15.26
N LEU A 65 1.23 3.19 14.78
CA LEU A 65 1.51 4.64 14.81
C LEU A 65 1.46 5.24 16.22
N ARG A 66 0.79 4.61 17.19
CA ARG A 66 0.61 5.16 18.55
C ARG A 66 1.46 4.48 19.62
N LEU A 67 1.66 3.17 19.49
CA LEU A 67 2.43 2.36 20.43
C LEU A 67 3.82 1.99 19.91
N GLY A 68 4.07 2.18 18.61
CA GLY A 68 5.24 1.67 17.91
C GLY A 68 5.08 0.22 17.45
N PRO A 69 5.82 -0.19 16.40
CA PRO A 69 5.62 -1.48 15.72
C PRO A 69 5.88 -2.70 16.62
N ARG A 70 6.85 -2.62 17.54
CA ARG A 70 7.19 -3.73 18.44
C ARG A 70 6.10 -4.01 19.46
N SER A 71 5.53 -2.96 20.07
CA SER A 71 4.46 -3.08 21.06
C SER A 71 3.15 -3.53 20.42
N THR A 72 2.85 -3.03 19.21
CA THR A 72 1.69 -3.49 18.44
C THR A 72 1.79 -4.96 18.05
N ALA A 73 2.96 -5.44 17.61
CA ALA A 73 3.13 -6.85 17.29
C ALA A 73 2.91 -7.76 18.51
N ARG A 74 3.34 -7.35 19.71
CA ARG A 74 3.10 -8.10 20.96
C ARG A 74 1.61 -8.10 21.33
N LEU A 75 0.95 -6.94 21.26
CA LEU A 75 -0.48 -6.79 21.53
C LEU A 75 -1.33 -7.65 20.57
N LEU A 76 -1.03 -7.61 19.27
CA LEU A 76 -1.76 -8.40 18.27
C LEU A 76 -1.56 -9.91 18.45
N ARG A 77 -0.38 -10.35 18.90
CA ARG A 77 -0.16 -11.77 19.24
C ARG A 77 -0.99 -12.20 20.45
N ALA A 78 -1.05 -11.39 21.50
CA ALA A 78 -1.86 -11.68 22.68
C ALA A 78 -3.37 -11.73 22.36
N LEU A 79 -3.83 -10.90 21.42
CA LEU A 79 -5.21 -10.93 20.93
C LEU A 79 -5.52 -12.13 20.01
N GLY A 80 -4.50 -12.68 19.33
CA GLY A 80 -4.65 -13.84 18.45
C GLY A 80 -4.60 -15.19 19.15
N SER A 81 -4.09 -15.26 20.38
CA SER A 81 -3.92 -16.51 21.13
C SER A 81 -5.18 -17.04 21.83
N GLU A 82 -6.25 -16.24 21.97
CA GLU A 82 -7.45 -16.65 22.75
C GLU A 82 -8.69 -16.99 21.89
N GLY A 83 -8.58 -16.99 20.56
CA GLY A 83 -9.73 -17.27 19.67
C GLY A 83 -10.10 -18.75 19.48
N ARG A 84 -9.66 -19.67 20.33
CA ARG A 84 -9.87 -21.13 20.14
C ARG A 84 -10.86 -21.70 21.17
N ALA A 85 -12.09 -21.97 20.73
CA ALA A 85 -13.05 -22.83 21.45
C ALA A 85 -12.83 -24.33 21.10
N PRO A 86 -13.25 -25.28 21.96
CA PRO A 86 -12.72 -26.65 21.98
C PRO A 86 -13.47 -27.69 21.12
N ASP A 87 -12.68 -28.65 20.63
CA ASP A 87 -12.89 -30.03 20.15
C ASP A 87 -14.19 -30.51 19.47
N VAL A 88 -14.00 -31.09 18.27
CA VAL A 88 -14.75 -32.24 17.74
C VAL A 88 -13.71 -33.20 17.10
N PRO A 89 -13.77 -34.53 17.30
CA PRO A 89 -12.62 -35.42 17.12
C PRO A 89 -12.31 -35.76 15.67
N ALA A 90 -11.02 -35.91 15.39
CA ALA A 90 -10.48 -36.40 14.13
C ALA A 90 -10.44 -37.93 14.10
N GLU A 91 -11.08 -38.52 13.10
CA GLU A 91 -10.93 -39.93 12.75
C GLU A 91 -10.11 -40.04 11.46
N GLY A 92 -8.98 -40.76 11.53
CA GLY A 92 -8.43 -41.52 10.40
C GLY A 92 -7.33 -40.89 9.53
N MET A 93 -6.10 -41.38 9.76
CA MET A 93 -5.07 -41.71 8.75
C MET A 93 -4.32 -40.55 8.04
N GLY A 94 -2.99 -40.51 7.95
CA GLY A 94 -1.95 -41.44 8.33
C GLY A 94 -0.61 -40.71 8.53
N ARG A 95 0.13 -41.15 9.54
CA ARG A 95 1.48 -40.72 9.89
C ARG A 95 2.47 -41.31 8.89
N GLY A 96 3.19 -40.48 8.16
CA GLY A 96 4.26 -40.94 7.28
C GLY A 96 5.13 -39.81 6.74
N ARG A 97 6.26 -39.58 7.42
CA ARG A 97 7.46 -38.87 6.96
C ARG A 97 7.37 -37.34 6.82
N PHE A 98 7.53 -36.67 7.95
CA PHE A 98 8.25 -35.40 8.01
C PHE A 98 9.29 -35.49 9.13
N VAL A 99 10.53 -35.88 8.80
CA VAL A 99 11.70 -35.25 9.40
C VAL A 99 12.85 -35.36 8.41
N ARG A 100 13.37 -34.20 8.01
CA ARG A 100 14.78 -33.80 7.99
C ARG A 100 15.05 -32.94 6.77
N LEU A 101 15.11 -31.62 6.99
CA LEU A 101 16.26 -30.79 6.65
C LEU A 101 16.13 -29.45 7.37
N ALA A 102 17.25 -29.02 7.92
CA ALA A 102 17.40 -27.87 8.79
C ALA A 102 17.22 -26.55 8.02
N GLY A 103 16.65 -25.56 8.72
CA GLY A 103 16.70 -24.15 8.34
C GLY A 103 15.61 -23.73 7.35
N LEU A 104 14.77 -22.78 7.78
CA LEU A 104 13.58 -22.21 7.11
C LEU A 104 12.29 -22.98 7.39
N GLY A 105 11.28 -22.27 7.91
CA GLY A 105 9.98 -22.86 8.23
C GLY A 105 8.85 -21.85 8.11
N VAL A 106 8.38 -21.64 6.89
CA VAL A 106 6.98 -21.24 6.63
C VAL A 106 6.11 -22.40 7.10
N VAL A 107 5.25 -22.15 8.09
CA VAL A 107 4.16 -23.08 8.39
C VAL A 107 2.92 -22.54 7.70
N ALA A 108 2.67 -23.05 6.49
CA ALA A 108 1.32 -23.09 5.96
C ALA A 108 0.56 -24.15 6.77
N ALA A 109 -0.41 -23.70 7.57
CA ALA A 109 -1.43 -24.57 8.14
C ALA A 109 -2.79 -24.06 7.64
N VAL A 110 -3.30 -24.72 6.59
CA VAL A 110 -4.72 -24.75 6.25
C VAL A 110 -5.44 -25.48 7.38
N LEU A 111 -6.46 -24.89 7.99
CA LEU A 111 -7.69 -25.57 8.47
C LEU A 111 -8.71 -24.51 8.92
N GLY A 112 -9.85 -24.41 8.22
CA GLY A 112 -11.01 -23.61 8.64
C GLY A 112 -11.85 -23.09 7.47
N GLY A 113 -12.79 -23.91 6.98
CA GLY A 113 -13.65 -23.63 5.81
C GLY A 113 -14.74 -22.57 6.04
N GLY A 114 -14.34 -21.31 6.08
CA GLY A 114 -15.17 -20.21 5.55
C GLY A 114 -14.59 -19.78 4.19
N PRO A 115 -15.34 -19.04 3.34
CA PRO A 115 -14.72 -18.37 2.22
C PRO A 115 -13.73 -17.36 2.80
N VAL A 116 -12.47 -17.77 2.91
CA VAL A 116 -11.35 -16.85 2.80
C VAL A 116 -11.65 -16.06 1.54
N SER A 117 -12.00 -14.78 1.70
CA SER A 117 -11.91 -13.85 0.59
C SER A 117 -10.54 -14.10 -0.01
N GLU A 118 -10.52 -14.59 -1.25
CA GLU A 118 -9.31 -14.95 -1.97
C GLU A 118 -8.31 -13.85 -1.70
N ALA A 119 -7.21 -14.19 -1.03
CA ALA A 119 -6.05 -13.32 -1.01
C ALA A 119 -5.77 -13.05 -2.48
N SER A 120 -6.05 -11.81 -2.89
CA SER A 120 -6.00 -11.33 -4.27
C SER A 120 -4.89 -12.04 -5.02
N ALA A 121 -5.25 -12.86 -6.02
CA ALA A 121 -4.26 -13.66 -6.73
C ALA A 121 -3.20 -12.70 -7.30
N ALA A 122 -1.96 -12.84 -6.83
CA ALA A 122 -0.85 -12.00 -7.25
C ALA A 122 -0.81 -11.89 -8.78
N SER A 123 -0.66 -10.66 -9.28
CA SER A 123 -0.56 -10.40 -10.71
C SER A 123 0.64 -11.13 -11.32
N PRO A 124 0.67 -11.37 -12.65
CA PRO A 124 1.83 -11.98 -13.31
C PRO A 124 3.15 -11.25 -13.01
N ALA A 125 3.12 -9.91 -12.94
CA ALA A 125 4.28 -9.09 -12.59
C ALA A 125 4.77 -9.35 -11.15
N GLU A 126 3.86 -9.42 -10.18
CA GLU A 126 4.22 -9.72 -8.78
C GLU A 126 4.76 -11.14 -8.62
N LYS A 127 4.16 -12.13 -9.29
CA LYS A 127 4.67 -13.51 -9.32
C LYS A 127 6.07 -13.59 -9.92
N TRP A 128 6.32 -12.85 -11.00
CA TRP A 128 7.64 -12.78 -11.61
C TRP A 128 8.66 -12.15 -10.66
N VAL A 129 8.32 -11.03 -10.01
CA VAL A 129 9.20 -10.37 -9.03
C VAL A 129 9.53 -11.31 -7.88
N GLU A 130 8.55 -12.06 -7.37
CA GLU A 130 8.78 -13.07 -6.32
C GLU A 130 9.80 -14.13 -6.75
N ALA A 131 9.63 -14.69 -7.95
CA ALA A 131 10.55 -15.69 -8.50
C ALA A 131 11.95 -15.14 -8.83
N ASN A 132 12.08 -13.82 -8.96
CA ASN A 132 13.29 -13.13 -9.40
C ASN A 132 13.91 -12.21 -8.34
N ARG A 133 13.49 -12.26 -7.06
CA ARG A 133 13.93 -11.30 -6.02
C ARG A 133 15.44 -11.05 -5.97
N ALA A 134 16.26 -12.09 -6.08
CA ALA A 134 17.72 -11.98 -6.00
C ALA A 134 18.38 -11.37 -7.26
N ARG A 135 17.63 -11.22 -8.35
CA ARG A 135 18.09 -10.82 -9.69
C ARG A 135 17.25 -9.70 -10.30
N LEU A 136 16.55 -8.92 -9.48
CA LEU A 136 15.78 -7.78 -9.97
C LEU A 136 16.72 -6.75 -10.62
N PRO A 137 16.33 -6.14 -11.76
CA PRO A 137 17.16 -5.15 -12.41
C PRO A 137 17.23 -3.88 -11.55
N ARG A 138 18.45 -3.38 -11.35
CA ARG A 138 18.76 -2.14 -10.62
C ARG A 138 19.35 -1.05 -11.50
N GLU A 139 19.75 -1.42 -12.72
CA GLU A 139 20.24 -0.50 -13.74
C GLU A 139 19.08 -0.02 -14.61
N TYR A 140 19.08 1.26 -14.98
CA TYR A 140 17.95 1.90 -15.63
C TYR A 140 17.54 1.25 -16.95
N GLU A 141 18.49 0.90 -17.82
CA GLU A 141 18.19 0.30 -19.13
C GLU A 141 17.51 -1.07 -18.99
N ALA A 142 18.05 -1.94 -18.13
CA ALA A 142 17.48 -3.25 -17.84
C ALA A 142 16.11 -3.13 -17.15
N PHE A 143 15.91 -2.13 -16.29
CA PHE A 143 14.62 -1.84 -15.69
C PHE A 143 13.60 -1.34 -16.72
N ALA A 144 13.99 -0.38 -17.56
CA ALA A 144 13.12 0.30 -18.51
C ALA A 144 12.70 -0.58 -19.70
N SER A 145 13.43 -1.66 -20.00
CA SER A 145 13.06 -2.62 -21.05
C SER A 145 11.83 -3.47 -20.70
N HIS A 146 11.47 -3.56 -19.42
CA HIS A 146 10.25 -4.25 -18.98
C HIS A 146 8.99 -3.47 -19.34
N GLU A 147 7.84 -4.15 -19.41
CA GLU A 147 6.54 -3.48 -19.49
C GLU A 147 6.18 -2.77 -18.18
N MET A 148 5.36 -1.73 -18.26
CA MET A 148 5.06 -0.87 -17.12
C MET A 148 4.51 -1.61 -15.87
N PRO A 149 3.63 -2.62 -15.96
CA PRO A 149 3.21 -3.39 -14.79
C PRO A 149 4.38 -4.09 -14.08
N TYR A 150 5.37 -4.57 -14.82
CA TYR A 150 6.59 -5.17 -14.28
C TYR A 150 7.50 -4.10 -13.68
N ARG A 151 7.67 -2.95 -14.34
CA ARG A 151 8.43 -1.81 -13.79
C ARG A 151 7.91 -1.39 -12.42
N GLN A 152 6.59 -1.22 -12.28
CA GLN A 152 5.96 -0.87 -11.00
C GLN A 152 6.19 -1.94 -9.93
N ALA A 153 6.03 -3.23 -10.28
CA ALA A 153 6.24 -4.34 -9.35
C ALA A 153 7.71 -4.47 -8.92
N ILE A 154 8.65 -4.33 -9.86
CA ILE A 154 10.10 -4.32 -9.58
C ILE A 154 10.41 -3.16 -8.64
N PHE A 155 10.01 -1.93 -9.00
CA PHE A 155 10.24 -0.73 -8.19
C PHE A 155 9.72 -0.90 -6.76
N ALA A 156 8.50 -1.43 -6.60
CA ALA A 156 7.90 -1.69 -5.29
C ALA A 156 8.66 -2.73 -4.45
N ALA A 157 9.46 -3.61 -5.06
CA ALA A 157 10.27 -4.61 -4.36
C ALA A 157 11.72 -4.16 -4.09
N LEU A 158 12.19 -3.11 -4.77
CA LEU A 158 13.55 -2.59 -4.60
C LEU A 158 13.72 -1.82 -3.27
N ALA A 159 14.97 -1.71 -2.81
CA ALA A 159 15.34 -0.88 -1.67
C ALA A 159 15.23 0.63 -2.01
N PRO A 160 15.06 1.52 -1.01
CA PRO A 160 14.96 2.96 -1.24
C PRO A 160 16.12 3.57 -2.04
N ALA A 161 17.36 3.13 -1.78
CA ALA A 161 18.54 3.54 -2.53
C ALA A 161 18.46 3.19 -4.02
N ASP A 162 18.05 1.96 -4.35
CA ASP A 162 17.89 1.51 -5.74
C ASP A 162 16.78 2.29 -6.46
N ARG A 163 15.66 2.57 -5.76
CA ARG A 163 14.56 3.39 -6.29
C ARG A 163 15.00 4.82 -6.61
N SER A 164 15.75 5.42 -5.70
CA SER A 164 16.32 6.76 -5.87
C SER A 164 17.25 6.78 -7.08
N ARG A 165 18.17 5.83 -7.18
CA ARG A 165 19.10 5.71 -8.31
C ARG A 165 18.36 5.60 -9.66
N LEU A 166 17.36 4.72 -9.76
CA LEU A 166 16.57 4.58 -11.00
C LEU A 166 15.90 5.90 -11.43
N TRP A 167 15.38 6.69 -10.48
CA TRP A 167 14.82 8.00 -10.78
C TRP A 167 15.87 9.02 -11.23
N LEU A 168 17.06 9.02 -10.63
CA LEU A 168 18.15 9.89 -11.04
C LEU A 168 18.64 9.54 -12.46
N ASP A 169 18.77 8.25 -12.76
CA ASP A 169 19.13 7.76 -14.09
C ASP A 169 18.05 8.13 -15.13
N HIS A 170 16.77 7.98 -14.76
CA HIS A 170 15.65 8.40 -15.60
C HIS A 170 15.67 9.89 -15.93
N LEU A 171 15.87 10.76 -14.92
CA LEU A 171 15.93 12.21 -15.13
C LEU A 171 17.15 12.61 -15.98
N THR A 172 18.26 11.88 -15.86
CA THR A 172 19.45 12.06 -16.70
C THR A 172 19.13 11.71 -18.15
N TRP A 173 18.52 10.54 -18.38
CA TRP A 173 18.08 10.10 -19.70
C TRP A 173 17.05 11.07 -20.32
N TYR A 174 16.05 11.50 -19.54
CA TYR A 174 14.99 12.41 -20.01
C TYR A 174 15.55 13.77 -20.47
N ARG A 175 16.55 14.30 -19.75
CA ARG A 175 17.26 15.52 -20.16
C ARG A 175 18.07 15.31 -21.43
N ALA A 176 18.80 14.19 -21.53
CA ALA A 176 19.61 13.88 -22.69
C ALA A 176 18.76 13.72 -23.97
N SER A 177 17.52 13.22 -23.84
CA SER A 177 16.59 13.08 -24.96
C SER A 177 15.87 14.39 -25.35
N ARG A 178 16.12 15.51 -24.65
CA ARG A 178 15.47 16.81 -24.88
C ARG A 178 16.50 17.95 -24.82
N PRO A 179 17.28 18.17 -25.88
CA PRO A 179 18.34 19.18 -25.89
C PRO A 179 17.81 20.63 -25.82
N ASP A 180 16.52 20.83 -26.09
CA ASP A 180 15.82 22.10 -26.21
C ASP A 180 15.09 22.55 -24.93
N LEU A 181 15.31 21.88 -23.79
CA LEU A 181 14.70 22.27 -22.52
C LEU A 181 15.00 23.73 -22.16
N THR A 182 13.95 24.49 -21.84
CA THR A 182 14.06 25.88 -21.38
C THR A 182 14.68 25.96 -19.98
N ALA A 183 15.12 27.16 -19.58
CA ALA A 183 15.66 27.37 -18.23
C ALA A 183 14.64 27.00 -17.13
N GLU A 184 13.35 27.26 -17.34
CA GLU A 184 12.29 26.93 -16.38
C GLU A 184 12.08 25.41 -16.26
N GLN A 185 12.04 24.71 -17.39
CA GLN A 185 11.91 23.26 -17.41
C GLN A 185 13.10 22.58 -16.72
N ARG A 186 14.32 23.08 -16.94
CA ARG A 186 15.53 22.59 -16.26
C ARG A 186 15.41 22.77 -14.74
N ARG A 187 14.96 23.92 -14.27
CA ARG A 187 14.76 24.18 -12.82
C ARG A 187 13.81 23.16 -12.17
N VAL A 188 12.72 22.81 -12.84
CA VAL A 188 11.80 21.77 -12.34
C VAL A 188 12.51 20.42 -12.23
N LEU A 189 13.26 20.03 -13.26
CA LEU A 189 14.00 18.75 -13.26
C LEU A 189 15.10 18.74 -12.20
N ASP A 190 15.75 19.87 -11.93
CA ASP A 190 16.75 20.00 -10.86
C ASP A 190 16.11 19.83 -9.48
N ARG A 191 14.92 20.41 -9.28
CA ARG A 191 14.13 20.19 -8.07
C ARG A 191 13.70 18.73 -7.92
N ALA A 192 13.27 18.08 -9.01
CA ALA A 192 12.97 16.66 -9.03
C ALA A 192 14.18 15.82 -8.65
N GLN A 193 15.36 16.13 -9.21
CA GLN A 193 16.61 15.43 -8.88
C GLN A 193 16.97 15.56 -7.40
N MET A 194 16.82 16.75 -6.81
CA MET A 194 17.05 16.94 -5.37
C MET A 194 16.08 16.14 -4.50
N LEU A 195 14.80 16.03 -4.89
CA LEU A 195 13.80 15.32 -4.11
C LEU A 195 13.92 13.80 -4.30
N PHE A 196 14.12 13.34 -5.54
CA PHE A 196 14.21 11.93 -5.88
C PHE A 196 15.60 11.37 -5.57
N GLY A 197 16.61 12.21 -5.34
CA GLY A 197 17.93 11.79 -4.85
C GLY A 197 17.96 11.46 -3.35
N ARG A 198 16.89 11.77 -2.59
CA ARG A 198 16.80 11.45 -1.17
C ARG A 198 16.20 10.06 -1.01
N GLU A 199 16.92 9.14 -0.37
CA GLU A 199 16.36 7.81 -0.06
C GLU A 199 15.08 7.90 0.78
N SER A 200 14.98 8.91 1.65
CA SER A 200 13.81 9.16 2.48
C SER A 200 12.52 9.43 1.69
N THR A 201 12.62 9.84 0.42
CA THR A 201 11.47 9.97 -0.48
C THR A 201 10.81 8.63 -0.77
N PHE A 202 11.56 7.53 -0.63
CA PHE A 202 11.10 6.17 -0.94
C PHE A 202 11.03 5.24 0.28
N THR A 203 11.18 5.78 1.49
CA THR A 203 11.03 5.02 2.72
C THR A 203 9.59 5.05 3.22
N GLY A 204 8.93 3.88 3.25
CA GLY A 204 7.60 3.76 3.83
C GLY A 204 6.51 4.49 3.03
N SER A 205 5.49 4.98 3.74
CA SER A 205 4.37 5.74 3.15
C SER A 205 4.67 7.23 3.13
N VAL A 206 4.21 7.92 2.08
CA VAL A 206 4.28 9.38 1.96
C VAL A 206 3.55 10.05 3.14
N ASP A 207 4.29 10.80 3.96
CA ASP A 207 3.72 11.64 5.02
C ASP A 207 3.21 12.99 4.48
N ALA A 208 2.63 13.81 5.36
CA ALA A 208 2.04 15.08 4.95
C ALA A 208 3.06 16.08 4.38
N THR A 209 4.29 16.09 4.91
CA THR A 209 5.34 17.01 4.46
C THR A 209 5.86 16.58 3.10
N LEU A 210 6.23 15.31 2.94
CA LEU A 210 6.67 14.77 1.67
C LEU A 210 5.57 14.87 0.59
N HIS A 211 4.31 14.66 0.98
CA HIS A 211 3.17 14.87 0.08
C HIS A 211 3.12 16.29 -0.48
N GLN A 212 3.26 17.30 0.40
CA GLN A 212 3.27 18.71 -0.02
C GLN A 212 4.45 19.02 -0.96
N GLU A 213 5.64 18.49 -0.68
CA GLU A 213 6.81 18.66 -1.54
C GLU A 213 6.58 18.06 -2.94
N LEU A 214 6.10 16.82 -2.99
CA LEU A 214 5.83 16.09 -4.24
C LEU A 214 4.70 16.71 -5.06
N GLU A 215 3.63 17.19 -4.41
CA GLU A 215 2.51 17.85 -5.10
C GLU A 215 2.87 19.26 -5.57
N SER A 216 3.68 20.00 -4.82
CA SER A 216 4.24 21.27 -5.28
C SER A 216 5.12 21.04 -6.52
N LEU A 217 6.01 20.04 -6.48
CA LEU A 217 6.83 19.67 -7.63
C LEU A 217 5.96 19.29 -8.86
N ARG A 218 4.89 18.51 -8.66
CA ARG A 218 3.95 18.19 -9.73
C ARG A 218 3.33 19.43 -10.36
N LYS A 219 2.83 20.37 -9.55
CA LYS A 219 2.21 21.61 -10.06
C LYS A 219 3.20 22.42 -10.90
N ASP A 220 4.42 22.59 -10.41
CA ASP A 220 5.47 23.31 -11.15
C ASP A 220 5.81 22.61 -12.47
N ALA A 221 5.88 21.26 -12.45
CA ALA A 221 6.13 20.48 -13.64
C ALA A 221 5.01 20.60 -14.68
N VAL A 222 3.75 20.53 -14.26
CA VAL A 222 2.62 20.75 -15.16
C VAL A 222 2.65 22.17 -15.74
N ALA A 223 3.03 23.17 -14.96
CA ALA A 223 3.14 24.55 -15.43
C ALA A 223 4.27 24.75 -16.45
N ALA A 224 5.43 24.12 -16.24
CA ALA A 224 6.62 24.33 -17.07
C ALA A 224 6.73 23.38 -18.29
N LEU A 225 6.30 22.14 -18.13
CA LEU A 225 6.41 21.07 -19.13
C LEU A 225 5.06 20.77 -19.80
N GLY A 226 3.94 21.07 -19.13
CA GLY A 226 2.62 20.57 -19.50
C GLY A 226 2.33 19.20 -18.87
N GLN A 227 1.06 18.76 -18.95
CA GLN A 227 0.58 17.55 -18.27
C GLN A 227 1.29 16.28 -18.78
N GLU A 228 1.38 16.08 -20.09
CA GLU A 228 1.98 14.86 -20.67
C GLU A 228 3.48 14.76 -20.38
N GLU A 229 4.21 15.83 -20.65
CA GLU A 229 5.66 15.86 -20.47
C GLU A 229 6.04 15.82 -18.99
N GLY A 230 5.28 16.51 -18.13
CA GLY A 230 5.44 16.39 -16.68
C GLY A 230 5.21 14.95 -16.19
N ARG A 231 4.16 14.27 -16.69
CA ARG A 231 3.90 12.86 -16.37
C ARG A 231 5.01 11.94 -16.86
N ALA A 232 5.49 12.17 -18.08
CA ALA A 232 6.59 11.40 -18.66
C ALA A 232 7.87 11.57 -17.84
N ALA A 233 8.16 12.77 -17.33
CA ALA A 233 9.35 13.07 -16.55
C ALA A 233 9.27 12.61 -15.09
N LEU A 234 8.12 12.74 -14.43
CA LEU A 234 8.01 12.68 -12.96
C LEU A 234 7.07 11.60 -12.44
N ALA A 235 6.26 10.97 -13.28
CA ALA A 235 5.27 9.97 -12.88
C ALA A 235 5.29 8.73 -13.78
N THR A 236 6.31 8.58 -14.62
CA THR A 236 6.52 7.42 -15.48
C THR A 236 8.00 7.06 -15.43
N LEU A 237 8.35 5.99 -14.71
CA LEU A 237 9.74 5.55 -14.66
C LEU A 237 10.08 4.71 -15.91
N GLY A 238 10.82 5.32 -16.82
CA GLY A 238 11.13 4.77 -18.16
C GLY A 238 10.24 5.35 -19.27
N PRO A 239 10.32 4.80 -20.50
CA PRO A 239 9.50 5.26 -21.62
C PRO A 239 7.99 5.18 -21.34
N VAL A 240 7.24 6.15 -21.83
CA VAL A 240 5.77 6.19 -21.72
C VAL A 240 5.18 4.97 -22.44
N PRO A 241 4.28 4.21 -21.78
CA PRO A 241 3.65 3.06 -22.41
C PRO A 241 2.75 3.51 -23.57
N ALA A 242 2.77 2.76 -24.67
CA ALA A 242 1.95 3.05 -25.84
C ALA A 242 0.45 2.78 -25.61
N ALA A 243 0.11 1.99 -24.60
CA ALA A 243 -1.27 1.60 -24.27
C ALA A 243 -1.61 1.92 -22.80
N PRO A 244 -2.90 2.16 -22.48
CA PRO A 244 -3.36 2.30 -21.10
C PRO A 244 -3.05 1.06 -20.26
N LEU A 245 -2.74 1.27 -18.98
CA LEU A 245 -2.43 0.18 -18.05
C LEU A 245 -3.71 -0.51 -17.56
N PRO A 246 -3.73 -1.85 -17.48
CA PRO A 246 -4.81 -2.57 -16.81
C PRO A 246 -4.72 -2.41 -15.29
N GLY A 247 -5.87 -2.41 -14.61
CA GLY A 247 -5.95 -2.31 -13.15
C GLY A 247 -5.74 -0.89 -12.62
N CYS A 248 -5.41 -0.75 -11.32
CA CYS A 248 -5.23 0.57 -10.73
C CYS A 248 -3.91 1.18 -11.27
N GLY A 249 -4.03 2.29 -11.99
CA GLY A 249 -2.91 2.96 -12.68
C GLY A 249 -2.73 4.44 -12.31
N CYS A 250 -3.59 5.00 -11.46
CA CYS A 250 -3.43 6.36 -10.95
C CYS A 250 -3.60 6.43 -9.44
N SER A 251 -3.11 7.53 -8.85
CA SER A 251 -3.30 7.84 -7.43
C SER A 251 -4.32 8.95 -7.25
N CYS A 252 -5.22 8.76 -6.30
CA CYS A 252 -6.26 9.74 -5.97
C CYS A 252 -5.75 11.02 -5.29
N VAL A 253 -4.52 10.98 -4.80
CA VAL A 253 -3.90 12.11 -4.09
C VAL A 253 -2.73 12.70 -4.87
N SER A 254 -2.30 12.04 -5.96
CA SER A 254 -1.24 12.53 -6.85
C SER A 254 -1.61 12.16 -8.28
N ASP A 255 -2.50 12.97 -8.85
CA ASP A 255 -3.13 12.73 -10.13
C ASP A 255 -2.27 13.26 -11.29
N TRP A 256 -1.95 12.36 -12.21
CA TRP A 256 -1.21 12.61 -13.43
C TRP A 256 -1.99 12.18 -14.67
N CYS A 257 -3.28 11.90 -14.56
CA CYS A 257 -4.09 11.51 -15.70
C CYS A 257 -4.19 12.65 -16.73
N SER A 258 -4.10 12.28 -18.01
CA SER A 258 -3.95 13.17 -19.16
C SER A 258 -5.22 13.95 -19.53
N SER A 259 -6.29 13.21 -19.83
CA SER A 259 -7.53 13.72 -20.42
C SER A 259 -8.72 13.71 -19.47
N SER A 260 -8.51 13.25 -18.24
CA SER A 260 -9.53 13.10 -17.20
C SER A 260 -8.87 13.05 -15.84
N ASN A 261 -9.64 13.24 -14.77
CA ASN A 261 -9.15 13.01 -13.42
C ASN A 261 -9.05 11.51 -13.14
N CYS A 262 -8.19 11.15 -12.19
CA CYS A 262 -8.12 9.81 -11.61
C CYS A 262 -9.48 9.42 -11.01
N VAL A 263 -10.10 8.36 -11.53
CA VAL A 263 -11.37 7.86 -11.01
C VAL A 263 -11.09 6.92 -9.85
N CYS A 264 -11.36 7.42 -8.65
CA CYS A 264 -10.97 6.83 -7.39
C CYS A 264 -11.84 5.68 -6.94
N CYS A 265 -11.20 4.60 -6.50
CA CYS A 265 -11.84 3.52 -5.79
C CYS A 265 -11.30 3.48 -4.35
N VAL A 266 -12.08 3.97 -3.39
CA VAL A 266 -11.65 4.05 -1.97
C VAL A 266 -12.46 3.09 -1.08
N ARG A 267 -13.62 2.61 -1.55
CA ARG A 267 -14.51 1.69 -0.81
C ARG A 267 -14.89 0.45 -1.64
N ASP A 268 -15.31 0.66 -2.89
CA ASP A 268 -15.64 -0.40 -3.85
C ASP A 268 -14.61 -0.41 -4.97
N CYS A 269 -13.51 -1.13 -4.78
CA CYS A 269 -12.45 -1.21 -5.77
C CYS A 269 -12.72 -2.24 -6.85
N TRP A 270 -12.90 -1.77 -8.09
CA TRP A 270 -12.94 -2.59 -9.31
C TRP A 270 -11.53 -2.91 -9.85
N CYS A 271 -10.48 -2.38 -9.21
CA CYS A 271 -9.10 -2.70 -9.50
C CYS A 271 -8.34 -3.00 -8.19
N GLN A 272 -7.26 -3.76 -8.26
CA GLN A 272 -6.47 -4.11 -7.07
C GLN A 272 -5.51 -2.96 -6.70
N PRO A 273 -5.65 -2.33 -5.52
CA PRO A 273 -4.76 -1.27 -5.09
C PRO A 273 -3.33 -1.76 -4.88
N LYS A 274 -2.34 -0.93 -5.18
CA LYS A 274 -0.91 -1.25 -5.04
C LYS A 274 -0.20 -0.17 -4.24
N LEU A 275 0.59 -0.56 -3.24
CA LEU A 275 1.18 0.36 -2.26
C LEU A 275 2.13 1.42 -2.87
N ASN A 276 2.69 1.17 -4.05
CA ASN A 276 3.56 2.09 -4.80
C ASN A 276 3.34 1.90 -6.31
N GLY A 277 3.97 2.75 -7.13
CA GLY A 277 3.94 2.66 -8.59
C GLY A 277 3.06 3.70 -9.28
N CYS A 278 2.40 4.58 -8.52
CA CYS A 278 1.58 5.67 -9.04
C CYS A 278 2.00 7.02 -8.45
N GLY A 279 1.50 8.09 -9.06
CA GLY A 279 1.78 9.46 -8.63
C GLY A 279 3.21 9.92 -8.92
N THR A 280 3.56 11.09 -8.39
CA THR A 280 4.92 11.63 -8.49
C THR A 280 5.92 10.66 -7.86
N ALA A 281 7.02 10.40 -8.57
CA ALA A 281 8.10 9.51 -8.15
C ALA A 281 7.70 8.03 -7.94
N PHE A 282 6.51 7.59 -8.42
CA PHE A 282 5.95 6.28 -8.06
C PHE A 282 5.77 6.09 -6.53
N ALA A 283 5.76 7.17 -5.75
CA ALA A 283 5.73 7.13 -4.29
C ALA A 283 4.34 6.86 -3.71
N TYR A 284 3.29 6.92 -4.54
CA TYR A 284 1.92 6.85 -4.08
C TYR A 284 1.27 5.51 -4.39
N MET A 285 0.29 5.18 -3.54
CA MET A 285 -0.60 4.05 -3.76
C MET A 285 -1.42 4.27 -5.04
N CYS A 286 -1.52 3.22 -5.85
CA CYS A 286 -2.41 3.15 -7.00
C CYS A 286 -3.83 2.81 -6.51
N THR A 287 -4.78 3.71 -6.70
CA THR A 287 -6.15 3.62 -6.12
C THR A 287 -7.24 4.00 -7.12
N GLY A 288 -6.93 4.02 -8.42
CA GLY A 288 -7.89 4.38 -9.44
C GLY A 288 -7.38 4.15 -10.85
N THR A 289 -8.20 4.53 -11.83
CA THR A 289 -7.89 4.44 -13.27
C THR A 289 -8.05 5.79 -13.95
N CYS A 290 -7.12 6.14 -14.84
CA CYS A 290 -7.31 7.26 -15.75
C CYS A 290 -8.38 6.92 -16.79
N GLY A 291 -9.29 7.86 -17.08
CA GLY A 291 -10.34 7.67 -18.10
C GLY A 291 -11.44 6.68 -17.73
N GLY A 292 -11.48 6.22 -16.48
CA GLY A 292 -12.39 5.15 -16.05
C GLY A 292 -13.86 5.57 -16.04
N VAL A 293 -14.66 5.03 -16.96
CA VAL A 293 -16.07 4.77 -16.66
C VAL A 293 -16.07 3.67 -15.59
N LYS A 294 -16.71 3.90 -14.43
CA LYS A 294 -16.90 2.84 -13.43
C LYS A 294 -17.58 1.67 -14.15
N PRO A 295 -16.98 0.46 -14.24
CA PRO A 295 -17.64 -0.66 -14.89
C PRO A 295 -19.01 -0.85 -14.23
N SER A 296 -20.09 -0.75 -15.02
CA SER A 296 -21.44 -0.98 -14.53
C SER A 296 -21.49 -2.38 -13.92
N ARG A 297 -22.07 -2.50 -12.72
CA ARG A 297 -22.39 -3.82 -12.14
C ARG A 297 -23.46 -4.46 -13.03
N THR A 298 -23.07 -5.10 -14.12
CA THR A 298 -23.97 -5.86 -14.98
C THR A 298 -23.58 -7.32 -14.92
N ASN A 299 -24.38 -8.07 -14.15
CA ASN A 299 -24.66 -9.50 -14.17
C ASN A 299 -23.53 -10.44 -14.62
N THR A 300 -22.84 -11.03 -13.64
CA THR A 300 -22.49 -12.44 -13.73
C THR A 300 -23.69 -13.26 -13.25
N ALA A 301 -24.23 -14.06 -14.17
CA ALA A 301 -25.16 -15.16 -13.92
C ALA A 301 -24.52 -16.24 -13.04
#